data_AF-A0A7W8QN70-F1
#
_entry.id   AF-A0A7W8QN70-F1
#
_cell.length_a   1.000
_cell.length_b   1.000
_cell.length_c   1.000
_cell.angle_alpha   90.00
_cell.angle_beta   90.00
_cell.angle_gamma   90.00
#
_symmetry.space_group_name_H-M   'P 1'
#
loop_
_entity.id
_entity.type
_entity.pdbx_description
1 polymer ?
#
loop_
_entity_poly.entity_id
_entity_poly.type
_entity_poly.pdbx_seq_one_letter_code
_entity_poly.pdbx_strand_id
1 'polypeptide(L)'
;MGRHRNDPRGAGQVAAIAAAVALFVVLVALGGFFLYNSLPGNASPAQPSAPAADSAEEVGEGDDSVLYIKVVGDSSDVLVRIPGGEVLTDTTMTQGQYLSYDHDAMDVTVSDPEAVDVYVNGELKDLSEAEAGKSFLVENGAAG
;
A
#
# COMPACT_ATOMS: atom_id res chain seq x y z
N MET A 1 -36.53 -35.38 -46.45
CA MET A 1 -35.29 -35.37 -45.63
C MET A 1 -34.71 -33.95 -45.65
N GLY A 2 -34.87 -33.19 -44.55
CA GLY A 2 -34.37 -31.82 -44.44
C GLY A 2 -32.88 -31.82 -44.12
N ARG A 3 -32.06 -31.28 -45.02
CA ARG A 3 -30.63 -31.08 -44.79
C ARG A 3 -30.47 -29.89 -43.85
N HIS A 4 -30.12 -30.21 -42.60
CA HIS A 4 -29.76 -29.22 -41.59
C HIS A 4 -28.61 -28.38 -42.14
N ARG A 5 -28.89 -27.12 -42.43
CA ARG A 5 -27.88 -26.15 -42.85
C ARG A 5 -27.15 -25.70 -41.59
N ASN A 6 -26.05 -26.38 -41.26
CA ASN A 6 -25.11 -25.85 -40.29
C ASN A 6 -24.23 -24.83 -41.02
N ASP A 7 -24.70 -23.59 -41.13
CA ASP A 7 -23.92 -22.52 -41.72
C ASP A 7 -22.72 -22.21 -40.81
N PRO A 8 -21.47 -22.31 -41.31
CA PRO A 8 -20.25 -22.20 -40.48
C PRO A 8 -20.06 -20.81 -39.85
N ARG A 9 -20.75 -19.78 -40.39
CA ARG A 9 -20.73 -18.43 -39.83
C ARG A 9 -21.54 -18.30 -38.54
N GLY A 10 -22.63 -19.06 -38.40
CA GLY A 10 -23.43 -19.09 -37.17
C GLY A 10 -22.71 -19.79 -36.02
N ALA A 11 -22.06 -20.92 -36.29
CA ALA A 11 -21.30 -21.66 -35.28
C ALA A 11 -20.09 -20.86 -34.74
N GLY A 12 -19.35 -20.17 -35.62
CA GLY A 12 -18.22 -19.32 -35.22
C GLY A 12 -18.65 -18.10 -34.38
N GLN A 13 -19.76 -17.45 -34.75
CA GLN A 13 -20.29 -16.32 -34.00
C GLN A 13 -20.85 -16.75 -32.63
N VAL A 14 -21.54 -17.89 -32.56
CA VAL A 14 -22.05 -18.44 -31.29
C VAL A 14 -20.89 -18.84 -30.38
N ALA A 15 -19.81 -19.41 -30.92
CA ALA A 15 -18.60 -19.71 -30.15
C ALA A 15 -17.93 -18.44 -29.61
N ALA A 16 -17.84 -17.38 -30.42
CA ALA A 16 -17.28 -16.10 -30.00
C ALA A 16 -18.12 -15.43 -28.91
N ILE A 17 -19.45 -15.44 -29.05
CA ILE A 17 -20.37 -14.90 -28.03
C ILE A 17 -20.25 -15.71 -26.73
N ALA A 18 -20.22 -17.04 -26.81
CA ALA A 18 -20.05 -17.88 -25.63
C ALA A 18 -18.72 -17.60 -24.90
N ALA A 19 -17.63 -17.42 -25.65
CA ALA A 19 -16.33 -17.05 -25.09
C ALA A 19 -16.37 -15.66 -24.42
N ALA A 20 -17.01 -14.67 -25.05
CA ALA A 20 -17.14 -13.33 -24.49
C ALA A 20 -17.97 -13.32 -23.20
N VAL A 21 -19.07 -14.09 -23.15
CA VAL A 21 -19.89 -14.24 -21.94
C VAL A 21 -19.10 -14.94 -20.84
N ALA A 22 -18.36 -16.00 -21.16
CA ALA A 22 -17.52 -16.69 -20.18
C ALA A 22 -16.45 -15.76 -19.59
N LEU A 23 -15.77 -14.98 -20.43
CA LEU A 23 -14.81 -13.95 -19.99
C LEU A 23 -15.47 -12.94 -19.05
N PHE A 24 -16.64 -12.43 -19.43
CA PHE A 24 -17.37 -11.46 -18.61
C PHE A 24 -17.73 -12.03 -17.24
N VAL A 25 -18.22 -13.27 -17.17
CA VAL A 25 -18.53 -13.95 -15.90
C VAL A 25 -17.29 -14.08 -15.02
N VAL A 26 -16.14 -14.43 -15.60
CA VAL A 26 -14.86 -14.50 -14.87
C VAL A 26 -14.46 -13.13 -14.32
N LEU A 27 -14.57 -12.06 -15.12
CA LEU A 27 -14.26 -10.70 -14.68
C LEU A 27 -15.18 -10.24 -13.54
N VAL A 28 -16.48 -10.54 -13.63
CA VAL A 28 -17.45 -10.22 -12.56
C VAL A 28 -17.13 -11.01 -11.29
N ALA A 29 -16.80 -12.30 -11.41
CA ALA A 29 -16.43 -13.13 -10.26
C ALA A 29 -15.14 -12.65 -9.59
N LEU A 30 -14.12 -12.29 -10.37
CA LEU A 30 -12.88 -11.71 -9.86
C LEU A 30 -13.16 -10.35 -9.20
N GLY A 31 -13.90 -9.45 -9.87
CA GLY A 31 -14.25 -8.14 -9.30
C GLY A 31 -15.01 -8.28 -7.97
N GLY A 32 -15.97 -9.20 -7.89
CA GLY A 32 -16.69 -9.50 -6.65
C GLY A 32 -15.80 -10.11 -5.57
N PHE A 33 -14.87 -11.00 -5.94
CA PHE A 33 -13.91 -11.60 -5.02
C PHE A 33 -12.94 -10.55 -4.46
N PHE A 34 -12.36 -9.71 -5.31
CA PHE A 34 -11.45 -8.64 -4.92
C PHE A 34 -12.17 -7.62 -4.03
N LEU A 35 -13.39 -7.22 -4.39
CA LEU A 35 -14.19 -6.32 -3.56
C LEU A 35 -14.50 -6.95 -2.21
N TYR A 36 -14.94 -8.22 -2.19
CA TYR A 36 -15.23 -8.93 -0.94
C TYR A 36 -13.98 -9.03 -0.04
N ASN A 37 -12.82 -9.32 -0.64
CA ASN A 37 -11.55 -9.43 0.05
C ASN A 37 -10.95 -8.06 0.43
N SER A 38 -11.39 -6.96 -0.18
CA SER A 38 -10.98 -5.61 0.19
C SER A 38 -11.82 -5.00 1.31
N LEU A 39 -12.92 -5.65 1.74
CA LEU A 39 -13.63 -5.21 2.94
C LEU A 39 -12.75 -5.47 4.18
N PRO A 40 -12.65 -4.49 5.09
CA PRO A 40 -11.97 -4.67 6.38
C PRO A 40 -12.54 -5.89 7.11
N GLY A 41 -11.69 -6.87 7.43
CA GLY A 41 -12.05 -8.10 8.14
C GLY A 41 -12.26 -9.37 7.29
N ASN A 42 -12.22 -9.29 5.95
CA ASN A 42 -12.35 -10.46 5.06
C ASN A 42 -11.08 -10.82 4.28
N ALA A 43 -10.04 -9.99 4.34
CA ALA A 43 -8.74 -10.29 3.75
C ALA A 43 -8.07 -11.44 4.53
N SER A 44 -8.08 -12.65 3.97
CA SER A 44 -7.17 -13.69 4.45
C SER A 44 -5.74 -13.21 4.14
N PRO A 45 -4.82 -13.14 5.12
CA PRO A 45 -3.48 -12.66 4.88
C PRO A 45 -2.77 -13.66 3.96
N ALA A 46 -2.72 -13.36 2.68
CA ALA A 46 -1.72 -13.93 1.79
C ALA A 46 -0.41 -13.25 2.17
N GLN A 47 0.15 -13.72 3.28
CA GLN A 47 1.39 -13.26 3.90
C GLN A 47 2.48 -13.21 2.81
N PRO A 48 2.85 -12.02 2.30
CA PRO A 48 4.10 -11.89 1.60
C PRO A 48 5.17 -12.16 2.64
N SER A 49 6.13 -13.02 2.35
CA SER A 49 7.29 -13.24 3.20
C SER A 49 8.09 -11.94 3.32
N ALA A 50 7.69 -11.05 4.21
CA ALA A 50 8.56 -10.06 4.81
C ALA A 50 9.37 -10.78 5.91
N PRO A 51 10.69 -10.56 6.03
CA PRO A 51 11.21 -10.37 7.36
C PRO A 51 10.57 -9.05 7.86
N ALA A 52 9.58 -9.17 8.75
CA ALA A 52 8.94 -8.11 9.56
C ALA A 52 9.09 -6.67 9.00
N ALA A 53 8.10 -6.10 8.33
CA ALA A 53 6.93 -5.51 9.00
C ALA A 53 5.72 -5.49 8.06
N ASP A 54 4.63 -6.08 8.52
CA ASP A 54 3.32 -6.16 7.89
C ASP A 54 2.39 -5.28 8.73
N SER A 55 1.76 -4.24 8.13
CA SER A 55 0.42 -3.73 8.46
C SER A 55 0.16 -2.41 7.71
N ALA A 56 -0.48 -2.53 6.54
CA ALA A 56 -1.00 -1.39 5.79
C ALA A 56 -2.35 -1.05 6.40
N GLU A 57 -2.35 -0.49 7.61
CA GLU A 57 -3.57 0.07 8.15
C GLU A 57 -3.80 1.43 7.48
N GLU A 58 -4.93 1.48 6.79
CA GLU A 58 -5.67 2.69 6.47
C GLU A 58 -5.68 3.56 7.72
N VAL A 59 -5.22 4.82 7.61
CA VAL A 59 -5.22 5.81 8.70
C VAL A 59 -6.66 5.94 9.22
N GLY A 60 -6.99 5.11 10.20
CA GLY A 60 -8.32 4.88 10.71
C GLY A 60 -8.19 4.66 12.20
N GLU A 61 -8.23 5.77 12.94
CA GLU A 61 -8.55 5.85 14.37
C GLU A 61 -8.20 4.59 15.19
N GLY A 62 -6.91 4.36 15.44
CA GLY A 62 -6.50 3.26 16.31
C GLY A 62 -5.03 2.85 16.30
N ASP A 63 -4.20 3.38 15.40
CA ASP A 63 -2.77 3.11 15.43
C ASP A 63 -2.10 3.89 16.57
N ASP A 64 -1.73 3.20 17.66
CA ASP A 64 -0.82 3.69 18.71
C ASP A 64 0.62 3.95 18.19
N SER A 65 0.81 4.02 16.85
CA SER A 65 2.10 4.26 16.23
C SER A 65 2.49 5.73 16.31
N VAL A 66 3.72 5.96 16.79
CA VAL A 66 4.26 7.31 17.02
C VAL A 66 4.70 7.94 15.70
N LEU A 67 5.19 7.14 14.76
CA LEU A 67 5.71 7.58 13.48
C LEU A 67 5.15 6.72 12.35
N TYR A 68 4.53 7.37 11.37
CA TYR A 68 4.07 6.75 10.14
C TYR A 68 4.61 7.51 8.93
N ILE A 69 5.23 6.82 7.98
CA ILE A 69 5.87 7.40 6.79
C ILE A 69 5.25 6.74 5.57
N LYS A 70 4.77 7.53 4.60
CA LYS A 70 4.15 7.04 3.37
C LYS A 70 4.71 7.73 2.15
N VAL A 71 5.13 6.96 1.15
CA VAL A 71 5.60 7.53 -0.14
C VAL A 71 4.42 7.85 -1.04
N VAL A 72 4.27 9.13 -1.39
CA VAL A 72 3.27 9.67 -2.31
C VAL A 72 3.84 9.96 -3.70
N GLY A 73 5.15 10.21 -3.79
CA GLY A 73 5.90 10.39 -5.04
C GLY A 73 6.41 9.09 -5.66
N ASP A 74 7.37 9.18 -6.58
CA ASP A 74 7.90 8.02 -7.32
C ASP A 74 8.71 7.07 -6.41
N SER A 75 9.69 7.61 -5.68
CA SER A 75 10.52 6.89 -4.72
C SER A 75 11.30 7.84 -3.82
N SER A 76 11.59 7.44 -2.58
CA SER A 76 12.41 8.21 -1.64
C SER A 76 13.20 7.27 -0.73
N ASP A 77 14.46 7.60 -0.44
CA ASP A 77 15.23 6.86 0.56
C ASP A 77 14.86 7.34 1.96
N VAL A 78 14.56 6.38 2.82
CA VAL A 78 14.15 6.64 4.20
C VAL A 78 15.09 5.89 5.14
N LEU A 79 15.70 6.66 6.03
CA LEU A 79 16.54 6.17 7.10
C LEU A 79 15.87 6.52 8.43
N VAL A 80 15.56 5.50 9.22
CA VAL A 80 14.99 5.63 10.56
C VAL A 80 15.97 5.04 11.56
N ARG A 81 16.32 5.79 12.59
CA ARG A 81 17.21 5.35 13.67
C ARG A 81 16.74 5.83 15.02
N ILE A 82 17.15 5.12 16.07
CA ILE A 82 16.99 5.61 17.45
C ILE A 82 18.15 6.58 17.74
N PRO A 83 17.89 7.79 18.27
CA PRO A 83 18.94 8.74 18.65
C PRO A 83 19.93 8.11 19.64
N GLY A 84 21.20 8.01 19.25
CA GLY A 84 22.24 7.34 20.06
C GLY A 84 22.12 5.80 20.14
N GLY A 85 21.19 5.21 19.40
CA GLY A 85 20.94 3.77 19.30
C GLY A 85 21.29 3.20 17.93
N GLU A 86 20.61 2.10 17.57
CA GLU A 86 20.80 1.41 16.30
C GLU A 86 19.91 1.95 15.17
N VAL A 87 20.27 1.59 13.94
CA VAL A 87 19.47 1.91 12.74
C VAL A 87 18.34 0.90 12.64
N LEU A 88 17.11 1.39 12.63
CA LEU A 88 15.92 0.54 12.51
C LEU A 88 15.68 0.18 11.05
N THR A 89 15.85 1.13 10.14
CA THR A 89 15.65 0.92 8.70
C THR A 89 16.48 1.89 7.89
N ASP A 90 17.03 1.38 6.79
CA ASP A 90 17.77 2.13 5.77
C ASP A 90 17.37 1.50 4.43
N THR A 91 16.35 2.07 3.78
CA THR A 91 15.81 1.47 2.56
C THR A 91 15.23 2.52 1.61
N THR A 92 15.28 2.20 0.32
CA THR A 92 14.59 2.95 -0.72
C THR A 92 13.13 2.53 -0.76
N MET A 93 12.24 3.47 -0.45
CA MET A 93 10.80 3.26 -0.53
C MET A 93 10.26 3.75 -1.88
N THR A 94 9.25 3.07 -2.39
CA THR A 94 8.57 3.33 -3.67
C THR A 94 7.10 3.66 -3.43
N GLN A 95 6.44 4.24 -4.45
CA GLN A 95 5.05 4.69 -4.34
C GLN A 95 4.12 3.64 -3.72
N GLY A 96 3.39 4.04 -2.68
CA GLY A 96 2.45 3.17 -1.97
C GLY A 96 3.07 2.31 -0.87
N GLN A 97 4.39 2.32 -0.71
CA GLN A 97 5.04 1.76 0.48
C GLN A 97 4.91 2.72 1.66
N TYR A 98 4.83 2.15 2.86
CA TYR A 98 4.75 2.87 4.11
C TYR A 98 5.58 2.15 5.18
N LEU A 99 5.96 2.87 6.23
CA LEU A 99 6.63 2.36 7.43
C LEU A 99 5.92 2.92 8.65
N SER A 100 5.78 2.10 9.70
CA SER A 100 5.17 2.50 10.96
C SER A 100 6.05 2.04 12.13
N TYR A 101 6.28 2.93 13.09
CA TYR A 101 7.09 2.68 14.28
C TYR A 101 6.46 3.30 15.53
N ASP A 102 6.64 2.63 16.67
CA ASP A 102 6.06 2.95 17.97
C ASP A 102 7.11 3.28 19.05
N HIS A 103 8.26 3.85 18.66
CA HIS A 103 9.33 4.23 19.60
C HIS A 103 9.17 5.64 20.20
N ASP A 104 9.69 5.83 21.41
CA ASP A 104 9.59 7.12 22.13
C ASP A 104 10.33 8.28 21.41
N ALA A 105 11.49 8.00 20.81
CA ALA A 105 12.28 8.98 20.08
C ALA A 105 12.96 8.35 18.87
N MET A 106 12.84 8.99 17.71
CA MET A 106 13.38 8.55 16.42
C MET A 106 14.02 9.72 15.69
N ASP A 107 15.13 9.47 15.02
CA ASP A 107 15.75 10.41 14.08
C ASP A 107 15.49 9.87 12.68
N VAL A 108 14.75 10.66 11.89
CA VAL A 108 14.24 10.28 10.58
C VAL A 108 14.92 11.16 9.54
N THR A 109 15.56 10.52 8.57
CA THR A 109 16.13 11.19 7.40
C THR A 109 15.39 10.73 6.16
N VAL A 110 14.91 11.70 5.38
CA VAL A 110 14.24 11.46 4.11
C VAL A 110 15.00 12.17 3.01
N SER A 111 15.34 11.45 1.94
CA SER A 111 16.06 12.01 0.80
C SER A 111 15.20 12.97 -0.02
N ASP A 112 13.93 12.65 -0.23
CA ASP A 112 12.99 13.50 -0.95
C ASP A 112 11.74 13.76 -0.08
N PRO A 113 11.63 14.94 0.56
CA PRO A 113 10.52 15.29 1.44
C PRO A 113 9.24 15.65 0.68
N GLU A 114 9.30 15.98 -0.62
CA GLU A 114 8.09 16.23 -1.43
C GLU A 114 7.44 14.93 -1.89
N ALA A 115 8.21 13.84 -1.95
CA ALA A 115 7.75 12.52 -2.34
C ALA A 115 7.17 11.69 -1.16
N VAL A 116 7.15 12.22 0.07
CA VAL A 116 6.82 11.46 1.28
C VAL A 116 5.94 12.27 2.23
N ASP A 117 4.84 11.68 2.67
CA ASP A 117 4.05 12.17 3.79
C ASP A 117 4.54 11.52 5.09
N VAL A 118 4.84 12.33 6.10
CA VAL A 118 5.23 11.83 7.44
C VAL A 118 4.20 12.27 8.46
N TYR A 119 3.68 11.32 9.21
CA TYR A 119 2.71 11.52 10.26
C TYR A 119 3.36 11.19 11.60
N VAL A 120 3.22 12.08 12.58
CA VAL A 120 3.72 11.91 13.94
C VAL A 120 2.54 11.96 14.88
N ASN A 121 2.29 10.87 15.62
CA ASN A 121 1.09 10.72 16.46
C ASN A 121 -0.23 11.01 15.70
N GLY A 122 -0.29 10.60 14.43
CA GLY A 122 -1.42 10.86 13.53
C GLY A 122 -1.49 12.28 12.95
N GLU A 123 -0.61 13.21 13.33
CA GLU A 123 -0.55 14.56 12.76
C GLU A 123 0.43 14.60 11.57
N LEU A 124 -0.06 15.04 10.40
CA LEU A 124 0.78 15.23 9.23
C LEU A 124 1.82 16.32 9.51
N LYS A 125 3.09 15.94 9.48
CA LYS A 125 4.21 16.87 9.61
C LYS A 125 4.47 17.50 8.26
N ASP A 126 4.40 18.83 8.22
CA ASP A 126 4.77 19.59 7.04
C ASP A 126 6.29 19.52 6.83
N LEU A 127 6.70 18.79 5.80
CA LEU A 127 8.10 18.66 5.38
C LEU A 127 8.44 19.55 4.19
N SER A 128 7.52 20.43 3.75
CA SER A 128 7.77 21.34 2.62
C SER A 128 8.93 22.31 2.87
N GLU A 129 9.24 22.62 4.14
CA GLU A 129 10.41 23.43 4.53
C GLU A 129 11.65 22.59 4.89
N ALA A 130 11.55 21.25 4.86
CA ALA A 130 12.67 20.37 5.16
C ALA A 130 13.59 20.23 3.95
N GLU A 131 14.91 20.29 4.18
CA GLU A 131 15.89 20.05 3.12
C GLU A 131 16.00 18.54 2.83
N ALA A 132 16.14 18.20 1.55
CA ALA A 132 16.46 16.85 1.10
C ALA A 132 17.67 16.26 1.86
N GLY A 133 17.47 15.10 2.49
CA GLY A 133 18.49 14.41 3.27
C GLY A 133 18.74 14.99 4.67
N LYS A 134 17.88 15.89 5.15
CA LYS A 134 17.96 16.41 6.52
C LYS A 134 17.30 15.45 7.50
N SER A 135 17.99 15.19 8.60
CA SER A 135 17.45 14.40 9.69
C SER A 135 16.60 15.27 10.62
N PHE A 136 15.46 14.76 11.06
CA PHE A 136 14.62 15.43 12.05
C PHE A 136 14.23 14.48 13.17
N LEU A 137 14.26 15.02 14.38
CA LEU A 137 13.82 14.32 15.57
C LEU A 137 12.29 14.23 15.58
N VAL A 138 11.81 13.03 15.85
CA VAL A 138 10.42 12.69 16.13
C VAL A 138 10.38 12.17 17.56
N GLU A 139 9.61 12.84 18.41
CA GLU A 139 9.41 12.44 19.80
C GLU A 139 7.93 12.14 20.01
N ASN A 140 7.62 11.06 20.73
CA ASN A 140 6.27 10.80 21.21
C ASN A 140 5.93 11.85 22.26
N GLY A 141 5.34 12.96 21.83
CA GLY A 141 4.90 14.06 22.67
C GLY A 141 3.70 13.65 23.54
N ALA A 142 3.94 12.85 24.58
CA ALA A 142 3.20 13.01 25.81
C ALA A 142 3.57 14.40 26.35
N ALA A 143 2.72 15.39 26.07
CA ALA A 143 2.71 16.64 26.81
C ALA A 143 2.63 16.29 28.31
N GLY A 144 3.74 16.56 29.02
CA GLY A 144 3.71 16.69 30.48
C GLY A 144 3.00 17.95 30.91
#